data_AF-A0A3P7PRK0-F1
#
_entry.id   AF-A0A3P7PRK0-F1
#
_cell.length_a   1.000
_cell.length_b   1.000
_cell.length_c   1.000
_cell.angle_alpha   90.00
_cell.angle_beta   90.00
_cell.angle_gamma   90.00
#
_symmetry.space_group_name_H-M   'P 1'
#
loop_
_entity.id
_entity.type
_entity.pdbx_description
1 polymer ?
#
loop_
_entity_poly.entity_id
_entity_poly.type
_entity_poly.pdbx_seq_one_letter_code
_entity_poly.pdbx_strand_id
1 'polypeptide(L)' 'MADDHELLFANRMICGFCSKEQPYTATQPCIACHKTLSGSRTAHWEGGKGCRDQTKMSRKDAKKYANMSKTK' A
#
# COMPACT_ATOMS: atom_id res chain seq x y z
N MET A 1 -14.14 -6.69 32.69
CA MET A 1 -14.59 -5.30 32.79
C MET A 1 -14.30 -4.68 31.44
N ALA A 2 -15.34 -4.39 30.66
CA ALA A 2 -15.17 -3.61 29.44
C ALA A 2 -14.86 -2.18 29.90
N ASP A 3 -13.74 -1.66 29.43
CA ASP A 3 -13.28 -0.29 29.64
C ASP A 3 -14.42 0.67 29.20
N ASP A 4 -15.03 1.41 30.14
CA ASP A 4 -16.15 2.34 29.89
C ASP A 4 -15.60 3.62 29.26
N HIS A 5 -15.02 3.48 28.06
CA HIS A 5 -14.45 4.58 27.30
C HIS A 5 -15.11 4.68 25.95
N GLU A 6 -15.48 5.91 25.58
CA GLU A 6 -16.14 6.22 24.33
C GLU A 6 -15.21 5.93 23.14
N LEU A 7 -15.67 5.10 22.20
CA LEU A 7 -14.95 4.78 20.98
C LEU A 7 -15.31 5.79 19.88
N LEU A 8 -14.49 6.83 19.74
CA LEU A 8 -14.62 7.85 18.70
C LEU A 8 -13.76 7.52 17.47
N PHE A 9 -14.21 7.96 16.29
CA PHE A 9 -13.45 7.80 15.06
C PHE A 9 -12.29 8.81 14.99
N ALA A 10 -11.08 8.33 14.67
CA ALA A 10 -9.91 9.19 14.54
C ALA A 10 -9.94 9.99 13.22
N ASN A 11 -9.87 11.33 13.33
CA ASN A 11 -9.88 12.24 12.17
C ASN A 11 -8.49 12.73 11.74
N ARG A 12 -7.42 12.25 12.40
CA ARG A 12 -6.03 12.65 12.15
C ARG A 12 -5.14 11.43 11.99
N MET A 13 -4.04 11.59 11.26
CA MET A 13 -3.01 10.56 11.11
C MET A 13 -1.60 11.18 11.11
N ILE A 14 -0.60 10.38 11.46
CA ILE A 14 0.82 10.74 11.33
C ILE A 14 1.38 10.14 10.05
N CYS A 15 2.07 10.96 9.24
CA CYS A 15 2.80 10.49 8.06
C CYS A 15 3.98 9.60 8.47
N GLY A 16 4.00 8.34 8.04
CA GLY A 16 5.12 7.43 8.31
C GLY A 16 6.44 7.77 7.61
N PHE A 17 6.47 8.75 6.70
CA PHE A 17 7.69 9.15 5.97
C PHE A 17 8.35 10.41 6.52
N CYS A 18 7.57 11.41 6.92
CA CYS A 18 8.08 12.70 7.40
C CYS A 18 7.59 13.07 8.80
N SER A 19 6.91 12.15 9.49
CA SER A 19 6.42 12.30 10.87
C SER A 19 5.46 13.47 11.10
N LYS A 20 4.88 14.03 10.03
CA LYS A 20 3.92 15.13 10.11
C LYS A 20 2.52 14.65 10.49
N GLU A 21 1.88 15.29 11.46
CA GLU A 21 0.45 15.14 11.73
C GLU A 21 -0.39 15.88 10.68
N GLN A 22 -1.44 15.23 10.17
CA GLN A 22 -2.37 15.77 9.18
C GLN A 22 -3.78 15.16 9.33
N PRO A 23 -4.82 15.75 8.72
CA PRO A 23 -6.14 15.14 8.66
C PRO A 23 -6.09 13.75 8.01
N TYR A 24 -6.91 12.81 8.50
CA TYR A 24 -7.01 11.49 7.88
C TYR A 24 -7.67 11.62 6.50
N THR A 25 -7.03 11.02 5.50
CA THR A 25 -7.53 10.94 4.14
C THR A 25 -7.06 9.61 3.55
N ALA A 26 -8.01 8.82 3.04
CA ALA A 26 -7.73 7.45 2.59
C ALA A 26 -6.90 7.41 1.29
N THR A 27 -7.07 8.41 0.43
CA THR A 27 -6.58 8.41 -0.94
C THR A 27 -5.55 9.50 -1.22
N GLN A 28 -5.53 10.59 -0.43
CA GLN A 28 -4.60 11.70 -0.69
C GLN A 28 -3.21 11.40 -0.14
N PRO A 29 -2.15 11.83 -0.84
CA PRO A 29 -0.80 11.75 -0.32
C PRO A 29 -0.60 12.70 0.85
N CYS A 30 0.51 12.55 1.56
CA CYS A 30 0.86 13.46 2.66
C CYS A 30 0.93 14.92 2.17
N ILE A 31 0.31 15.85 2.91
CA ILE A 31 0.29 17.28 2.56
C ILE A 31 1.67 17.93 2.59
N ALA A 32 2.62 17.35 3.32
CA ALA A 32 3.96 17.92 3.51
C ALA A 32 5.01 17.31 2.58
N CYS A 33 5.06 15.98 2.46
CA CYS A 33 6.09 15.30 1.67
C CYS A 33 5.56 14.65 0.39
N HIS A 34 4.25 14.76 0.13
CA HIS A 34 3.56 14.28 -1.07
C HIS A 34 3.74 12.78 -1.38
N LYS A 35 4.19 11.99 -0.40
CA LYS A 35 4.26 10.53 -0.52
C LYS A 35 2.90 9.93 -0.20
N THR A 36 2.48 8.98 -1.03
CA THR A 36 1.25 8.22 -0.80
C THR A 36 1.44 7.28 0.38
N LEU A 37 0.58 7.41 1.39
CA LEU A 37 0.63 6.58 2.60
C LEU A 37 -0.04 5.20 2.39
N SER A 38 -0.96 5.13 1.44
CA SER A 38 -1.66 3.91 1.04
C SER A 38 -1.07 3.36 -0.26
N GLY A 39 -0.52 2.15 -0.24
CA GLY A 39 -0.12 1.46 -1.48
C GLY A 39 -1.35 1.03 -2.29
N SER A 40 -1.28 1.11 -3.62
CA SER A 40 -2.32 0.52 -4.48
C SER A 40 -2.34 -1.01 -4.30
N ARG A 41 -3.45 -1.55 -3.78
CA ARG A 41 -3.68 -3.00 -3.64
C ARG A 41 -4.03 -3.62 -5.00
N THR A 42 -3.04 -3.75 -5.88
CA THR A 42 -3.16 -4.62 -7.06
C THR A 42 -2.62 -6.01 -6.72
N ALA A 43 -3.41 -7.06 -6.95
CA ALA A 43 -3.10 -8.42 -6.49
C ALA A 43 -1.79 -9.00 -7.05
N HIS A 44 -1.36 -8.59 -8.24
CA HIS A 44 -0.18 -9.13 -8.92
C HIS A 44 0.62 -8.09 -9.70
N TRP A 45 0.24 -6.82 -9.64
CA TRP A 45 0.92 -5.72 -10.36
C TRP A 45 1.64 -4.81 -9.37
N GLU A 46 2.74 -4.19 -9.81
CA GLU A 46 3.48 -3.18 -9.04
C GLU A 46 2.71 -1.85 -8.95
N GLY A 47 1.60 -1.86 -8.21
CA GLY A 47 0.80 -0.65 -7.94
C GLY A 47 0.27 0.03 -9.21
N GLY A 48 -0.07 -0.73 -10.25
CA GLY A 48 -0.65 -0.22 -11.50
C GLY A 48 0.33 0.09 -12.63
N LYS A 49 1.65 -0.13 -12.46
CA LYS A 49 2.66 0.14 -13.50
C LYS A 49 2.81 -0.92 -14.60
N GLY A 50 1.92 -1.92 -14.65
CA GLY A 50 1.92 -2.92 -15.72
C GLY A 50 3.05 -3.95 -15.68
N CYS A 51 3.94 -3.93 -14.68
CA CYS A 51 4.87 -5.03 -14.39
C CYS A 51 4.33 -5.91 -13.27
N ARG A 52 4.42 -7.24 -13.45
CA ARG A 52 3.95 -8.20 -12.43
C ARG A 52 4.98 -8.33 -11.32
N ASP A 53 4.54 -8.21 -10.08
CA ASP A 53 5.39 -8.37 -8.90
C ASP A 53 5.50 -9.87 -8.55
N GLN A 54 6.61 -10.51 -8.96
CA GLN A 54 6.83 -11.95 -8.73
C GLN A 54 6.83 -12.33 -7.24
N THR A 55 7.15 -11.39 -6.35
CA THR A 55 7.16 -11.65 -4.90
C THR A 55 5.75 -11.86 -4.35
N LYS A 56 4.76 -11.16 -4.93
CA LYS A 56 3.34 -11.24 -4.56
C LYS A 56 2.57 -12.31 -5.33
N MET A 57 3.14 -12.83 -6.42
CA MET A 57 2.52 -13.93 -7.18
C MET A 57 2.60 -15.26 -6.44
N SER A 58 1.49 -16.02 -6.49
CA SER A 58 1.43 -17.38 -5.98
C SER A 58 2.50 -18.26 -6.62
N ARG A 59 3.11 -19.16 -5.84
CA ARG A 59 4.08 -20.15 -6.36
C ARG A 59 3.46 -21.09 -7.38
N LYS A 60 2.12 -21.27 -7.34
CA LYS A 60 1.35 -22.11 -8.28
C LYS A 60 0.90 -21.35 -9.53
N ASP A 61 1.16 -20.05 -9.61
CA ASP A 61 0.76 -19.24 -10.77
C ASP A 61 1.71 -19.52 -11.94
N ALA A 62 1.16 -20.05 -13.04
CA ALA A 62 1.94 -20.39 -14.24
C ALA A 62 2.65 -19.18 -14.86
N LYS A 63 2.13 -17.95 -14.66
CA LYS A 63 2.73 -16.72 -15.19
C LYS A 63 3.90 -16.21 -14.35
N LYS A 64 4.15 -16.77 -13.16
CA LYS A 64 5.20 -16.28 -12.24
C LYS A 64 6.60 -16.44 -12.83
N TYR A 65 6.89 -17.60 -13.41
CA TYR A 65 8.19 -17.94 -13.99
C TYR A 65 8.17 -17.93 -15.53
N ALA A 66 7.04 -17.58 -16.14
CA ALA A 66 6.92 -17.46 -17.58
C ALA A 66 7.83 -16.33 -18.10
N ASN A 67 8.60 -16.61 -19.15
CA ASN A 67 9.51 -15.67 -19.83
C ASN A 67 10.77 -15.25 -19.04
N MET A 68 11.09 -15.87 -17.89
CA MET A 68 12.31 -15.54 -17.14
C MET A 68 13.61 -15.86 -17.90
N SER A 69 13.56 -16.80 -18.84
CA SER A 69 14.70 -17.29 -19.61
C SER A 69 14.74 -16.77 -21.05
N LYS A 70 13.97 -15.73 -21.40
CA LYS A 70 14.13 -15.05 -22.70
C LYS A 70 15.36 -14.14 -22.64
N THR A 71 16.52 -14.69 -22.99
CA THR A 71 17.72 -13.94 -23.32
C THR A 71 17.46 -13.00 -24.49
N LYS A 72 17.97 -11.77 -24.40
CA LYS A 72 18.27 -10.92 -25.55
C LYS A 72 19.75 -10.58 -25.52
#